data_AF-A0A3P5Z5L8-F1
#
_entry.id   AF-A0A3P5Z5L8-F1
#
_cell.length_a   1.000
_cell.length_b   1.000
_cell.length_c   1.000
_cell.angle_alpha   90.00
_cell.angle_beta   90.00
_cell.angle_gamma   90.00
#
_symmetry.space_group_name_H-M   'P 1'
#
loop_
_entity.id
_entity.type
_entity.pdbx_description
1 polymer ?
#
loop_
_entity_poly.entity_id
_entity_poly.type
_entity_poly.pdbx_seq_one_letter_code
_entity_poly.pdbx_strand_id
1 'polypeptide(L)'
;MACQKAHFEMQILDLSNKISNLKSLKPSTYIDNLFQQLMSTCLPTDTNIEVEKLCPKVQNIRTNLINLRSEDIGYSEQHYSTVFGSLEENPLHHLDLCPYYTNYLKLSKVEFDLLMLHTSHVPTKIVFVASGVLPFTSIILDMSHLPNTTFENFDIDPQANSLASQLVSRDTNLSSFNISRLFYN
;
A
#
# COMPACT_ATOMS: atom_id res chain seq x y z
N MET A 1 -5.75 15.46 29.36
CA MET A 1 -6.72 14.64 28.60
C MET A 1 -7.62 15.47 27.68
N ALA A 2 -8.44 16.41 28.17
CA ALA A 2 -9.29 17.24 27.29
C ALA A 2 -8.51 18.12 26.27
N CYS A 3 -7.37 18.69 26.68
CA CYS A 3 -6.53 19.54 25.82
C CYS A 3 -5.90 18.77 24.64
N GLN A 4 -5.43 17.53 24.86
CA GLN A 4 -4.84 16.69 23.82
C GLN A 4 -5.89 16.25 22.79
N LYS A 5 -7.09 15.84 23.24
CA LYS A 5 -8.21 15.49 22.35
C LYS A 5 -8.60 16.68 21.47
N ALA A 6 -8.78 17.87 22.07
CA ALA A 6 -9.13 19.07 21.31
C ALA A 6 -8.05 19.45 20.30
N HIS A 7 -6.78 19.33 20.67
CA HIS A 7 -5.65 19.58 19.76
C HIS A 7 -5.66 18.62 18.56
N PHE A 8 -5.83 17.32 18.81
CA PHE A 8 -5.95 16.31 17.76
C PHE A 8 -7.14 16.59 16.84
N GLU A 9 -8.32 16.86 17.39
CA GLU A 9 -9.51 17.17 16.58
C GLU A 9 -9.29 18.41 15.69
N MET A 10 -8.64 19.46 16.21
CA MET A 10 -8.29 20.64 15.42
C MET A 10 -7.30 20.33 14.30
N GLN A 11 -6.26 19.52 14.56
CA GLN A 11 -5.30 19.11 13.54
C GLN A 11 -5.96 18.27 12.45
N ILE A 12 -6.82 17.31 12.81
CA ILE A 12 -7.57 16.50 11.85
C ILE A 12 -8.51 17.37 11.01
N LEU A 13 -9.19 18.36 11.61
CA LEU A 13 -10.05 19.29 10.89
C LEU A 13 -9.26 20.14 9.88
N ASP A 14 -8.10 20.66 10.27
CA ASP A 14 -7.23 21.46 9.39
C ASP A 14 -6.68 20.63 8.23
N LEU A 15 -6.14 19.44 8.52
CA LEU A 15 -5.65 18.51 7.50
C LEU A 15 -6.76 18.07 6.54
N SER A 16 -7.95 17.74 7.06
CA SER A 16 -9.10 17.40 6.23
C SER A 16 -9.48 18.52 5.29
N ASN A 17 -9.49 19.77 5.76
CA ASN A 17 -9.78 20.93 4.92
C ASN A 17 -8.72 21.10 3.83
N LYS A 18 -7.44 21.00 4.17
CA LYS A 18 -6.34 21.15 3.20
C LYS A 18 -6.41 20.07 2.12
N ILE A 19 -6.57 18.80 2.52
CA ILE A 19 -6.60 17.66 1.60
C ILE A 19 -7.86 17.71 0.72
N SER A 20 -9.03 18.02 1.29
CA SER A 20 -10.28 18.06 0.52
C SER A 20 -10.33 19.19 -0.51
N ASN A 21 -9.48 20.22 -0.38
CA ASN A 21 -9.37 21.32 -1.33
C ASN A 21 -8.27 21.11 -2.40
N LEU A 22 -7.59 19.95 -2.40
CA LEU A 22 -6.62 19.61 -3.42
C LEU A 22 -7.32 19.42 -4.78
N LYS A 23 -6.71 19.95 -5.85
CA LYS A 23 -7.22 19.76 -7.23
C LYS A 23 -6.91 18.38 -7.79
N SER A 24 -5.95 17.68 -7.19
CA SER A 24 -5.49 16.36 -7.60
C SER A 24 -4.80 15.68 -6.43
N LEU A 25 -4.83 14.35 -6.40
CA LEU A 25 -4.09 13.50 -5.45
C LEU A 25 -2.90 12.80 -6.11
N LYS A 26 -2.49 13.23 -7.30
CA LYS A 26 -1.29 12.67 -7.95
C LYS A 26 -0.03 13.03 -7.14
N PRO A 27 1.00 12.17 -7.13
CA PRO A 27 2.19 12.38 -6.31
C PRO A 27 2.82 13.75 -6.53
N SER A 28 3.09 14.44 -5.43
CA SER A 28 3.86 15.69 -5.39
C SER A 28 4.34 15.93 -3.97
N THR A 29 5.48 16.61 -3.82
CA THR A 29 6.06 16.90 -2.51
C THR A 29 5.06 17.55 -1.55
N TYR A 30 4.15 18.40 -2.06
CA TYR A 30 3.13 19.04 -1.23
C TYR A 30 2.08 18.04 -0.71
N ILE A 31 1.59 17.17 -1.58
CA ILE A 31 0.58 16.15 -1.22
C ILE A 31 1.19 15.10 -0.29
N ASP A 32 2.41 14.65 -0.60
CA ASP A 32 3.16 13.70 0.24
C ASP A 32 3.34 14.24 1.65
N ASN A 33 3.71 15.52 1.80
CA ASN A 33 3.85 16.17 3.09
C ASN A 33 2.53 16.25 3.87
N LEU A 34 1.40 16.52 3.21
CA LEU A 34 0.08 16.56 3.87
C LEU A 34 -0.32 15.18 4.41
N PHE A 35 -0.17 14.14 3.59
CA PHE A 35 -0.49 12.78 4.04
C PHE A 35 0.50 12.26 5.07
N GLN A 36 1.79 12.64 5.01
CA GLN A 36 2.75 12.33 6.06
C GLN A 36 2.38 13.00 7.39
N GLN A 37 1.93 14.25 7.38
CA GLN A 37 1.42 14.93 8.57
C GLN A 37 0.18 14.23 9.12
N LEU A 38 -0.74 13.81 8.24
CA LEU A 38 -1.91 13.04 8.65
C LEU A 38 -1.52 11.71 9.32
N MET A 39 -0.60 10.96 8.73
CA MET A 39 -0.10 9.71 9.32
C MET A 39 0.59 9.95 10.66
N SER A 40 1.42 10.98 10.75
CA SER A 40 2.10 11.34 11.99
C SER A 40 1.15 11.81 13.08
N THR A 41 -0.04 12.30 12.72
CA THR A 41 -1.09 12.68 13.66
C THR A 41 -1.88 11.47 14.15
N CYS A 42 -2.13 10.49 13.27
CA CYS A 42 -3.00 9.33 13.54
C CYS A 42 -2.29 8.12 14.16
N LEU A 43 -0.98 7.94 13.92
CA LEU A 43 -0.22 6.76 14.35
C LEU A 43 0.37 6.79 15.79
N PRO A 44 0.61 7.93 16.46
CA PRO A 44 1.25 7.92 17.78
C PRO A 44 0.46 7.13 18.84
N THR A 45 1.10 6.09 19.38
CA THR A 45 0.57 5.23 20.46
C THR A 45 0.42 5.95 21.79
N ASP A 46 1.08 7.09 21.94
CA ASP A 46 1.12 7.86 23.19
C ASP A 46 -0.12 8.73 23.37
N THR A 47 -0.99 8.78 22.35
CA THR A 47 -2.26 9.49 22.41
C THR A 47 -3.34 8.54 22.95
N ASN A 48 -3.83 8.80 24.17
CA ASN A 48 -4.99 8.09 24.72
C ASN A 48 -6.30 8.66 24.14
N ILE A 49 -6.41 8.63 22.80
CA ILE A 49 -7.57 9.13 22.06
C ILE A 49 -8.40 7.95 21.61
N GLU A 50 -9.55 7.80 22.24
CA GLU A 50 -10.55 6.84 21.79
C GLU A 50 -11.24 7.35 20.53
N VAL A 51 -10.70 6.96 19.37
CA VAL A 51 -11.17 7.40 18.04
C VAL A 51 -12.66 7.13 17.87
N GLU A 52 -13.19 6.04 18.42
CA GLU A 52 -14.62 5.67 18.35
C GLU A 52 -15.54 6.63 19.13
N LYS A 53 -15.01 7.33 20.15
CA LYS A 53 -15.74 8.30 20.99
C LYS A 53 -15.54 9.75 20.53
N LEU A 54 -14.97 9.96 19.35
CA LEU A 54 -14.90 11.29 18.72
C LEU A 54 -16.29 11.73 18.27
N CYS A 55 -16.49 13.05 18.17
CA CYS A 55 -17.80 13.58 17.78
C CYS A 55 -18.18 13.15 16.34
N PRO A 56 -19.48 13.10 15.99
CA PRO A 56 -19.93 12.64 14.68
C PRO A 56 -19.30 13.37 13.50
N LYS A 57 -19.02 14.68 13.65
CA LYS A 57 -18.32 15.47 12.63
C LYS A 57 -16.94 14.90 12.30
N VAL A 58 -16.17 14.54 13.31
CA VAL A 58 -14.81 13.99 13.15
C VAL A 58 -14.86 12.55 12.64
N GLN A 59 -15.87 11.76 13.01
CA GLN A 59 -16.10 10.43 12.43
C GLN A 59 -16.35 10.49 10.92
N ASN A 60 -17.19 11.42 10.47
CA ASN A 60 -17.45 11.60 9.04
C ASN A 60 -16.18 12.04 8.28
N ILE A 61 -15.40 12.94 8.88
CA ILE A 61 -14.10 13.35 8.34
C ILE A 61 -13.15 12.17 8.23
N ARG A 62 -13.10 11.28 9.23
CA ARG A 62 -12.26 10.09 9.20
C ARG A 62 -12.56 9.21 8.00
N THR A 63 -13.83 8.91 7.73
CA THR A 63 -14.20 8.10 6.54
C THR A 63 -13.74 8.76 5.25
N ASN A 64 -13.94 10.09 5.12
CA ASN A 64 -13.49 10.84 3.96
C ASN A 64 -11.96 10.81 3.80
N LEU A 65 -11.22 11.01 4.89
CA LEU A 65 -9.75 10.97 4.90
C LEU A 65 -9.21 9.58 4.54
N ILE A 66 -9.87 8.50 4.98
CA ILE A 66 -9.53 7.13 4.59
C ILE A 66 -9.67 6.97 3.08
N ASN A 67 -10.80 7.40 2.50
CA ASN A 67 -11.02 7.29 1.06
C ASN A 67 -10.01 8.11 0.25
N LEU A 68 -9.78 9.37 0.64
CA LEU A 68 -8.78 10.23 -0.01
C LEU A 68 -7.37 9.64 0.08
N ARG A 69 -7.02 9.03 1.23
CA ARG A 69 -5.74 8.36 1.37
C ARG A 69 -5.66 7.11 0.49
N SER A 70 -6.72 6.32 0.38
CA SER A 70 -6.74 5.16 -0.52
C SER A 70 -6.52 5.55 -1.99
N GLU A 71 -7.15 6.64 -2.44
CA GLU A 71 -6.93 7.18 -3.79
C GLU A 71 -5.50 7.68 -4.01
N ASP A 72 -4.95 8.42 -3.05
CA ASP A 72 -3.56 8.90 -3.08
C ASP A 72 -2.54 7.75 -3.12
N ILE A 73 -2.76 6.68 -2.34
CA ILE A 73 -1.94 5.46 -2.41
C ILE A 73 -2.02 4.87 -3.81
N GLY A 74 -3.22 4.73 -4.38
CA GLY A 74 -3.40 4.20 -5.74
C GLY A 74 -2.62 5.02 -6.80
N TYR A 75 -2.68 6.35 -6.73
CA TYR A 75 -1.89 7.20 -7.62
C TYR A 75 -0.37 7.05 -7.41
N SER A 76 0.06 6.90 -6.16
CA SER A 76 1.47 6.67 -5.83
C SER A 76 1.96 5.34 -6.39
N GLU A 77 1.24 4.25 -6.15
CA GLU A 77 1.59 2.92 -6.68
C GLU A 77 1.60 2.91 -8.22
N GLN A 78 0.63 3.57 -8.86
CA GLN A 78 0.59 3.69 -10.31
C GLN A 78 1.80 4.47 -10.85
N HIS A 79 2.17 5.56 -10.18
CA HIS A 79 3.34 6.36 -10.55
C HIS A 79 4.62 5.50 -10.48
N TYR A 80 4.85 4.82 -9.36
CA TYR A 80 6.06 4.01 -9.19
C TYR A 80 6.07 2.80 -10.12
N SER A 81 4.94 2.10 -10.30
CA SER A 81 4.83 1.00 -11.26
C SER A 81 5.16 1.45 -12.69
N THR A 82 4.70 2.65 -13.09
CA THR A 82 5.05 3.25 -14.39
C THR A 82 6.54 3.59 -14.49
N VAL A 83 7.11 4.22 -13.46
CA VAL A 83 8.54 4.56 -13.40
C VAL A 83 9.38 3.29 -13.53
N PHE A 84 9.08 2.26 -12.74
CA PHE A 84 9.77 0.98 -12.75
C PHE A 84 9.69 0.28 -14.12
N GLY A 85 8.50 0.21 -14.72
CA GLY A 85 8.33 -0.38 -16.06
C GLY A 85 9.10 0.36 -17.16
N SER A 86 9.38 1.65 -16.97
CA SER A 86 10.12 2.50 -17.92
C SER A 86 11.64 2.40 -17.82
N LEU A 87 12.19 1.80 -16.75
CA LEU A 87 13.63 1.58 -16.61
C LEU A 87 14.12 0.59 -17.67
N GLU A 88 15.39 0.66 -18.09
CA GLU A 88 15.95 -0.33 -19.03
C GLU A 88 16.34 -1.64 -18.33
N GLU A 89 16.77 -1.54 -17.07
CA GLU A 89 17.20 -2.67 -16.24
C GLU A 89 16.01 -3.47 -15.68
N ASN A 90 16.31 -4.54 -14.93
CA ASN A 90 15.29 -5.28 -14.18
C ASN A 90 14.63 -4.34 -13.15
N PRO A 91 13.32 -4.06 -13.26
CA PRO A 91 12.64 -3.12 -12.37
C PRO A 91 12.73 -3.49 -10.88
N LEU A 92 12.88 -4.79 -10.57
CA LEU A 92 12.90 -5.28 -9.19
C LEU A 92 14.16 -4.91 -8.42
N HIS A 93 15.22 -4.47 -9.10
CA HIS A 93 16.42 -3.95 -8.43
C HIS A 93 16.26 -2.53 -7.89
N HIS A 94 15.18 -1.84 -8.27
CA HIS A 94 14.96 -0.42 -8.00
C HIS A 94 13.73 -0.17 -7.12
N LEU A 95 13.18 -1.22 -6.49
CA LEU A 95 11.97 -1.10 -5.67
C LEU A 95 12.17 -0.17 -4.46
N ASP A 96 13.42 0.01 -4.01
CA ASP A 96 13.82 0.90 -2.93
C ASP A 96 13.60 2.39 -3.23
N LEU A 97 13.42 2.76 -4.52
CA LEU A 97 13.00 4.10 -4.90
C LEU A 97 11.56 4.43 -4.48
N CYS A 98 10.73 3.42 -4.20
CA CYS A 98 9.39 3.66 -3.67
C CYS A 98 9.48 3.99 -2.16
N PRO A 99 8.94 5.14 -1.70
CA PRO A 99 9.02 5.58 -0.30
C PRO A 99 8.47 4.57 0.71
N TYR A 100 7.56 3.70 0.28
CA TYR A 100 6.90 2.71 1.12
C TYR A 100 7.60 1.35 1.12
N TYR A 101 8.67 1.15 0.34
CA TYR A 101 9.32 -0.15 0.18
C TYR A 101 9.76 -0.76 1.52
N THR A 102 10.36 0.05 2.40
CA THR A 102 10.76 -0.42 3.74
C THR A 102 9.56 -0.85 4.60
N ASN A 103 8.39 -0.22 4.41
CA ASN A 103 7.18 -0.63 5.14
C ASN A 103 6.70 -1.98 4.63
N TYR A 104 6.73 -2.21 3.31
CA TYR A 104 6.37 -3.49 2.72
C TYR A 104 7.34 -4.61 3.12
N LEU A 105 8.66 -4.36 3.19
CA LEU A 105 9.62 -5.34 3.72
C LEU A 105 9.25 -5.81 5.13
N LYS A 106 8.89 -4.87 6.02
CA LYS A 106 8.49 -5.18 7.39
C LYS A 106 7.14 -5.91 7.43
N LEU A 107 6.18 -5.46 6.63
CA LEU A 107 4.85 -6.05 6.57
C LEU A 107 4.91 -7.49 6.05
N SER A 108 5.59 -7.73 4.94
CA SER A 108 5.75 -9.06 4.35
C SER A 108 6.49 -10.03 5.27
N LYS A 109 7.42 -9.53 6.09
CA LYS A 109 8.05 -10.34 7.14
C LYS A 109 7.04 -10.78 8.21
N VAL A 110 6.18 -9.87 8.68
CA VAL A 110 5.10 -10.20 9.64
C VAL A 110 4.12 -11.19 9.02
N GLU A 111 3.72 -10.98 7.77
CA GLU A 111 2.81 -11.88 7.04
C GLU A 111 3.41 -13.29 6.88
N PHE A 112 4.70 -13.38 6.51
CA PHE A 112 5.42 -14.64 6.44
C PHE A 112 5.50 -15.34 7.80
N ASP A 113 5.84 -14.62 8.87
CA ASP A 113 5.96 -15.22 10.20
C ASP A 113 4.62 -15.73 10.71
N LEU A 114 3.54 -14.99 10.47
CA LEU A 114 2.19 -15.43 10.80
C LEU A 114 1.77 -16.66 9.98
N LEU A 115 2.11 -16.70 8.70
CA LEU A 115 1.85 -17.85 7.84
C LEU A 115 2.56 -19.09 8.37
N MET A 116 3.87 -18.99 8.62
CA MET A 116 4.69 -20.10 9.11
C MET A 116 4.29 -20.58 10.51
N LEU A 117 3.71 -19.71 11.34
CA LEU A 117 3.18 -20.09 12.64
C LEU A 117 1.92 -20.98 12.53
N HIS A 118 1.14 -20.84 11.46
CA HIS A 118 -0.15 -21.49 11.28
C HIS A 118 -0.16 -22.57 10.19
N THR A 119 0.96 -22.78 9.50
CA THR A 119 1.11 -23.88 8.53
C THR A 119 2.14 -24.89 9.02
N SER A 120 1.85 -26.17 8.82
CA SER A 120 2.80 -27.25 9.16
C SER A 120 3.85 -27.48 8.06
N HIS A 121 3.65 -26.89 6.88
CA HIS A 121 4.53 -27.00 5.72
C HIS A 121 4.61 -25.64 5.02
N VAL A 122 5.71 -25.41 4.29
CA VAL A 122 5.86 -24.23 3.43
C VAL A 122 4.88 -24.35 2.26
N PRO A 123 3.98 -23.36 2.05
CA PRO A 123 3.03 -23.41 0.93
C PRO A 123 3.75 -23.39 -0.42
N THR A 124 3.35 -24.26 -1.34
CA THR A 124 3.89 -24.29 -2.70
C THR A 124 3.15 -23.36 -3.66
N LYS A 125 1.97 -22.87 -3.26
CA LYS A 125 1.15 -21.94 -4.04
C LYS A 125 0.43 -20.94 -3.14
N ILE A 126 0.48 -19.66 -3.47
CA ILE A 126 -0.22 -18.57 -2.77
C ILE A 126 -0.94 -17.71 -3.80
N VAL A 127 -2.15 -17.27 -3.43
CA VAL A 127 -2.98 -16.39 -4.25
C VAL A 127 -3.17 -15.05 -3.55
N PHE A 128 -2.87 -13.96 -4.23
CA PHE A 128 -3.13 -12.59 -3.81
C PHE A 128 -4.29 -12.02 -4.61
N VAL A 129 -5.34 -11.59 -3.91
CA VAL A 129 -6.52 -10.94 -4.49
C VAL A 129 -6.45 -9.44 -4.18
N ALA A 130 -6.76 -8.61 -5.18
CA ALA A 130 -6.51 -7.17 -5.19
C ALA A 130 -5.01 -6.84 -5.06
N SER A 131 -4.21 -7.48 -5.91
CA SER A 131 -2.75 -7.32 -5.92
C SER A 131 -2.28 -5.93 -6.38
N GLY A 132 -3.16 -5.17 -7.04
CA GLY A 132 -2.87 -3.82 -7.49
C GLY A 132 -1.88 -3.74 -8.65
N VAL A 133 -1.51 -2.50 -8.99
CA VAL A 133 -0.53 -2.14 -10.04
C VAL A 133 0.92 -2.45 -9.64
N LEU A 134 1.17 -2.63 -8.34
CA LEU A 134 2.48 -2.78 -7.73
C LEU A 134 2.40 -3.85 -6.61
N PRO A 135 2.44 -5.15 -6.96
CA PRO A 135 2.16 -6.25 -6.04
C PRO A 135 3.35 -6.52 -5.09
N PHE A 136 3.68 -5.54 -4.24
CA PHE A 136 4.89 -5.58 -3.43
C PHE A 136 4.96 -6.76 -2.47
N THR A 137 3.85 -7.08 -1.81
CA THR A 137 3.85 -8.18 -0.84
C THR A 137 4.26 -9.50 -1.48
N SER A 138 3.64 -9.88 -2.61
CA SER A 138 3.96 -11.14 -3.27
C SER A 138 5.37 -11.14 -3.88
N ILE A 139 5.83 -10.01 -4.42
CA ILE A 139 7.20 -9.86 -4.93
C ILE A 139 8.22 -10.06 -3.79
N ILE A 140 8.04 -9.38 -2.66
CA ILE A 140 8.98 -9.47 -1.53
C ILE A 140 8.97 -10.86 -0.92
N LEU A 141 7.79 -11.47 -0.76
CA LEU A 141 7.66 -12.84 -0.28
C LEU A 141 8.41 -13.81 -1.19
N ASP A 142 8.22 -13.73 -2.51
CA ASP A 142 8.93 -14.56 -3.47
C ASP A 142 10.46 -14.38 -3.34
N MET A 143 10.95 -13.15 -3.42
CA MET A 143 12.38 -12.84 -3.44
C MET A 143 13.10 -13.17 -2.12
N SER A 144 12.41 -13.05 -0.97
CA SER A 144 13.07 -13.02 0.35
C SER A 144 12.68 -14.16 1.29
N HIS A 145 11.51 -14.77 1.11
CA HIS A 145 10.90 -15.62 2.13
C HIS A 145 10.40 -16.97 1.59
N LEU A 146 9.97 -17.02 0.33
CA LEU A 146 9.27 -18.13 -0.29
C LEU A 146 9.70 -18.32 -1.77
N PRO A 147 11.01 -18.46 -2.07
CA PRO A 147 11.51 -18.52 -3.46
C PRO A 147 11.11 -19.78 -4.24
N ASN A 148 10.49 -20.77 -3.57
CA ASN A 148 10.02 -22.02 -4.17
C ASN A 148 8.49 -22.09 -4.20
N THR A 149 7.81 -20.97 -4.01
CA THR A 149 6.35 -20.86 -3.97
C THR A 149 5.85 -20.19 -5.25
N THR A 150 4.82 -20.74 -5.88
CA THR A 150 4.13 -20.08 -6.98
C THR A 150 3.18 -19.01 -6.45
N PHE A 151 3.28 -17.79 -6.98
CA PHE A 151 2.40 -16.69 -6.64
C PHE A 151 1.45 -16.42 -7.80
N GLU A 152 0.15 -16.41 -7.52
CA GLU A 152 -0.87 -15.93 -8.45
C GLU A 152 -1.45 -14.63 -7.92
N ASN A 153 -1.34 -13.57 -8.72
CA ASN A 153 -1.75 -12.24 -8.36
C ASN A 153 -2.91 -11.82 -9.24
N PHE A 154 -3.93 -11.29 -8.59
CA PHE A 154 -5.21 -11.04 -9.20
C PHE A 154 -5.71 -9.64 -8.87
N ASP A 155 -6.04 -8.88 -9.90
CA ASP A 155 -6.79 -7.64 -9.76
C ASP A 155 -8.04 -7.64 -10.65
N ILE A 156 -9.06 -6.89 -10.23
CA ILE A 156 -10.27 -6.66 -11.03
C ILE A 156 -10.00 -5.65 -12.15
N ASP A 157 -9.07 -4.71 -11.93
CA ASP A 157 -8.68 -3.72 -12.92
C ASP A 157 -7.67 -4.32 -13.93
N PRO A 158 -8.02 -4.40 -15.23
CA PRO A 158 -7.08 -4.87 -16.25
C PRO A 158 -5.84 -3.97 -16.39
N GLN A 159 -5.96 -2.67 -16.09
CA GLN A 159 -4.81 -1.76 -16.13
C GLN A 159 -3.82 -2.10 -15.02
N ALA A 160 -4.31 -2.43 -13.82
CA ALA A 160 -3.49 -2.90 -12.72
C ALA A 160 -2.70 -4.16 -13.08
N ASN A 161 -3.40 -5.16 -13.63
CA ASN A 161 -2.77 -6.39 -14.09
C ASN A 161 -1.70 -6.13 -15.18
N SER A 162 -1.96 -5.22 -16.12
CA SER A 162 -1.01 -4.87 -17.19
C SER A 162 0.29 -4.25 -16.63
N LEU A 163 0.15 -3.26 -15.75
CA LEU A 163 1.30 -2.60 -15.12
C LEU A 163 2.11 -3.56 -14.23
N ALA A 164 1.41 -4.35 -13.42
CA ALA A 164 2.06 -5.38 -12.60
C ALA A 164 2.80 -6.43 -13.45
N SER A 165 2.23 -6.83 -14.60
CA SER A 165 2.88 -7.78 -15.53
C SER A 165 4.16 -7.19 -16.12
N GLN A 166 4.14 -5.92 -16.50
CA GLN A 166 5.33 -5.25 -17.05
C GLN A 166 6.47 -5.23 -16.03
N LEU A 167 6.15 -4.98 -14.75
CA LEU A 167 7.11 -4.91 -13.66
C LEU A 167 7.93 -6.20 -13.50
N VAL A 168 7.28 -7.36 -13.62
CA VAL A 168 7.91 -8.68 -13.40
C VAL A 168 8.39 -9.36 -14.69
N SER A 169 7.97 -8.86 -15.86
CA SER A 169 8.24 -9.49 -17.17
C SER A 169 9.73 -9.69 -17.51
N ARG A 170 10.61 -8.90 -16.90
CA ARG A 170 12.06 -8.93 -17.17
C ARG A 170 12.84 -9.75 -16.15
N ASP A 171 12.20 -10.23 -15.09
CA ASP A 171 12.86 -11.10 -14.12
C ASP A 171 12.70 -12.56 -14.54
N THR A 172 13.83 -13.22 -14.82
CA THR A 172 13.86 -14.62 -15.27
C THR A 172 13.73 -15.62 -14.12
N ASN A 173 13.96 -15.17 -12.88
CA ASN A 173 13.85 -15.99 -11.67
C ASN A 173 12.39 -16.06 -11.17
N LEU A 174 11.57 -15.04 -11.46
CA LEU A 174 10.13 -15.02 -11.18
C LEU A 174 9.26 -15.90 -12.10
N SER A 175 9.80 -16.97 -12.68
CA SER A 175 9.07 -17.84 -13.61
C SER A 175 7.79 -18.49 -13.03
N SER A 176 7.65 -18.51 -11.70
CA SER A 176 6.48 -18.96 -10.95
C SER A 176 5.56 -17.83 -10.47
N PHE A 177 5.74 -16.61 -10.98
CA PHE A 177 4.95 -15.43 -10.63
C PHE A 177 3.97 -15.10 -11.76
N ASN A 178 2.68 -15.36 -11.52
CA ASN A 178 1.63 -15.13 -12.49
C ASN A 178 0.82 -13.88 -12.11
N ILE A 179 0.65 -12.97 -13.06
CA ILE A 179 -0.37 -11.92 -12.99
C ILE A 179 -1.54 -12.37 -13.85
N SER A 180 -2.74 -12.38 -13.29
CA SER A 180 -3.93 -12.88 -13.97
C SER A 180 -5.16 -12.06 -13.60
N ARG A 181 -6.13 -12.01 -14.50
CA ARG A 181 -7.38 -11.28 -14.26
C ARG A 181 -8.31 -12.10 -13.38
N LEU A 182 -9.01 -11.46 -12.43
CA LEU A 182 -10.20 -12.09 -11.82
C LEU A 182 -11.28 -12.22 -12.89
N PHE A 183 -11.60 -13.46 -13.26
CA PHE A 183 -12.63 -13.74 -14.25
C PHE A 183 -13.97 -13.08 -13.86
N TYR A 184 -14.47 -12.19 -14.71
CA TYR A 184 -15.90 -12.06 -14.93
C TYR A 184 -16.16 -12.69 -16.30
N ASN A 185 -16.85 -13.83 -16.29
CA ASN A 185 -17.49 -14.40 -17.49
C ASN A 185 -18.54 -13.43 -18.04
#